data_AF-A0A2S2N4N5-F1
#
_entry.id   AF-A0A2S2N4N5-F1
#
_cell.length_a   1.000
_cell.length_b   1.000
_cell.length_c   1.000
_cell.angle_alpha   90.00
_cell.angle_beta   90.00
_cell.angle_gamma   90.00
#
_symmetry.space_group_name_H-M   'P 1'
#
loop_
_entity.id
_entity.type
_entity.pdbx_description
1 polymer ?
#
loop_
_entity_poly.entity_id
_entity_poly.type
_entity_poly.pdbx_seq_one_letter_code
_entity_poly.pdbx_strand_id
1 'polypeptide(L)'
;KMTMRLRRSHSNSQFVDSYVCRICSRGDEDDKLLLCDGCDDNYHIFCLLPPLPEIPKGIWRCPKCVMAECKRPPEAFGFEQATREYTLQSFGEMADAFKADYFNMPVHMVPTELVEKEFWRLVNSIEEDVTVEYGADIHSKEFGSGFPVRDGKRRLSPEEEEYAGSGWNLNVMPVLQQSVLCHINADISGMKVPWLYVGMVFSAFCWHIEDHWSYSINYLHWGEPKTWYGVPSFAAEHLEEVMKKLTPELFESQPDLLHQLVTLMNPNTLMAHGVPVVRTNQCAGEFVITFPRAYHSGFNQG
;
A
#
# COMPACT_ATOMS: atom_id res chain seq x y z
N LYS A 1 35.79 -6.79 7.34
CA LYS A 1 37.07 -6.36 7.95
C LYS A 1 36.74 -5.53 9.18
N MET A 2 36.82 -6.13 10.36
CA MET A 2 36.82 -5.40 11.64
C MET A 2 38.08 -4.56 11.72
N THR A 3 37.97 -3.30 12.11
CA THR A 3 39.13 -2.47 12.42
C THR A 3 38.96 -1.88 13.81
N MET A 4 39.53 -2.58 14.80
CA MET A 4 39.91 -1.97 16.07
C MET A 4 40.95 -0.87 15.80
N ARG A 5 40.79 0.30 16.41
CA ARG A 5 41.89 1.25 16.60
C ARG A 5 42.17 1.42 18.09
N LEU A 6 43.41 1.10 18.44
CA LEU A 6 44.00 1.13 19.78
C LEU A 6 44.21 2.57 20.29
N ARG A 7 44.14 2.67 21.62
CA ARG A 7 44.46 3.83 22.48
C ARG A 7 45.75 4.56 22.09
N ARG A 8 45.69 5.90 22.09
CA ARG A 8 46.85 6.78 22.29
C ARG A 8 46.68 7.56 23.59
N SER A 9 47.68 7.47 24.46
CA SER A 9 47.74 8.15 25.75
C SER A 9 48.45 9.52 25.64
N HIS A 10 47.72 10.55 26.08
CA HIS A 10 48.13 11.73 26.88
C HIS A 10 49.20 12.72 26.35
N SER A 11 48.75 13.95 26.08
CA SER A 11 49.36 15.17 26.65
C SER A 11 48.38 16.36 26.67
N ASN A 12 47.75 16.56 27.84
CA ASN A 12 47.52 17.83 28.53
C ASN A 12 47.05 19.09 27.74
N SER A 13 45.73 19.27 27.64
CA SER A 13 45.05 20.52 27.97
C SER A 13 43.61 20.18 28.37
N GLN A 14 43.22 20.60 29.58
CA GLN A 14 41.93 20.32 30.19
C GLN A 14 40.79 20.93 29.35
N PHE A 15 40.07 20.11 28.61
CA PHE A 15 38.66 20.34 28.30
C PHE A 15 37.90 19.21 29.01
N VAL A 16 37.49 19.49 30.24
CA VAL A 16 36.45 18.69 30.88
C VAL A 16 35.18 19.07 30.14
N ASP A 17 34.64 18.18 29.31
CA ASP A 17 33.32 18.40 28.74
C ASP A 17 32.36 18.51 29.92
N SER A 18 31.94 19.74 30.24
CA SER A 18 31.01 19.96 31.32
C SER A 18 29.65 19.45 30.84
N TYR A 19 29.21 18.33 31.39
CA TYR A 19 27.88 17.77 31.14
C TYR A 19 26.83 18.67 31.80
N VAL A 20 26.43 19.72 31.10
CA VAL A 20 25.49 20.72 31.63
C VAL A 20 24.07 20.36 31.26
N CYS A 21 23.17 20.34 32.24
CA CYS A 21 21.74 20.14 32.00
C CYS A 21 21.18 21.29 31.14
N ARG A 22 20.48 20.94 30.06
CA ARG A 22 19.98 21.91 29.08
C ARG A 22 18.86 22.82 29.60
N ILE A 23 18.23 22.46 30.72
CA ILE A 23 17.10 23.19 31.30
C ILE A 23 17.58 24.18 32.37
N CYS A 24 18.36 23.71 33.36
CA CYS A 24 18.82 24.56 34.46
C CYS A 24 20.21 25.18 34.20
N SER A 25 20.91 24.75 33.15
CA SER A 25 22.29 25.17 32.82
C SER A 25 23.30 24.93 33.94
N ARG A 26 23.06 23.93 34.80
CA ARG A 26 23.98 23.48 35.83
C ARG A 26 24.54 22.10 35.50
N GLY A 27 25.77 21.83 35.93
CA GLY A 27 26.45 20.53 35.83
C GLY A 27 26.73 19.96 37.22
N ASP A 28 25.78 20.13 38.14
CA ASP A 28 25.73 19.47 39.44
C ASP A 28 24.93 18.16 39.33
N GLU A 29 25.02 17.27 40.33
CA GLU A 29 24.22 16.02 40.39
C GLU A 29 24.37 15.11 39.14
N ASP A 30 25.61 14.84 38.74
CA ASP A 30 25.97 13.99 37.59
C ASP A 30 25.34 12.59 37.65
N ASP A 31 25.07 12.08 38.85
CA ASP A 31 24.42 10.79 39.11
C ASP A 31 22.93 10.75 38.71
N LYS A 32 22.34 11.92 38.45
CA LYS A 32 20.94 12.09 38.03
C LYS A 32 20.81 12.77 36.67
N LEU A 33 21.90 12.77 35.90
CA LEU A 33 21.95 13.35 34.57
C LEU A 33 21.63 12.28 33.51
N LEU A 34 20.67 12.57 32.66
CA LEU A 34 20.27 11.76 31.51
C LEU A 34 20.89 12.32 30.24
N LEU A 35 21.49 11.43 29.46
CA LEU A 35 21.95 11.71 28.11
C LEU A 35 20.86 11.28 27.14
N CYS A 36 20.52 12.15 26.20
CA CYS A 36 19.57 11.81 25.15
C CYS A 36 20.26 10.95 24.07
N ASP A 37 19.65 9.83 23.68
CA ASP A 37 20.17 8.97 22.61
C ASP A 37 19.88 9.53 21.20
N GLY A 38 19.04 10.56 21.10
CA GLY A 38 18.69 11.22 19.84
C GLY A 38 19.44 12.54 19.58
N CYS A 39 20.05 13.12 20.62
CA CYS A 39 20.88 14.31 20.51
C CYS A 39 21.88 14.33 21.68
N ASP A 40 23.08 14.84 21.50
CA ASP A 40 24.11 14.87 22.56
C ASP A 40 23.82 15.86 23.72
N ASP A 41 22.55 16.21 23.96
CA ASP A 41 22.11 17.08 25.05
C ASP A 41 21.87 16.28 26.35
N ASN A 42 22.14 16.93 27.49
CA ASN A 42 22.04 16.36 28.83
C ASN A 42 20.89 17.00 29.64
N TYR A 43 20.22 16.24 30.50
CA TYR A 43 19.07 16.69 31.27
C TYR A 43 19.03 16.06 32.67
N HIS A 44 18.74 16.83 33.71
CA HIS A 44 18.43 16.24 35.02
C HIS A 44 17.07 15.56 35.01
N ILE A 45 16.96 14.39 35.65
CA ILE A 45 15.68 13.67 35.80
C ILE A 45 14.58 14.55 36.41
N PHE A 46 14.94 15.46 37.31
CA PHE A 46 14.00 16.35 38.00
C PHE A 46 13.71 17.67 37.27
N CYS A 47 14.54 18.04 36.28
CA CYS A 47 14.28 19.22 35.46
C CYS A 47 13.30 18.94 34.31
N LEU A 48 13.03 17.66 34.01
CA LEU A 48 12.05 17.25 33.02
C LEU A 48 10.62 17.54 33.50
N LEU A 49 9.70 17.66 32.55
CA LEU A 49 8.27 17.84 32.80
C LEU A 49 7.51 16.70 32.10
N PRO A 50 6.92 15.75 32.84
CA PRO A 50 7.00 15.60 34.30
C PRO A 50 8.40 15.17 34.79
N PRO A 51 8.76 15.46 36.06
CA PRO A 51 9.99 14.96 36.67
C PRO A 51 10.00 13.43 36.71
N LEU A 52 11.12 12.82 36.34
CA LEU A 52 11.29 11.37 36.41
C LEU A 52 11.76 10.95 37.81
N PRO A 53 11.15 9.91 38.41
CA PRO A 53 11.51 9.44 39.75
C PRO A 53 12.86 8.71 39.79
N GLU A 54 13.26 8.09 38.67
CA GLU A 54 14.53 7.38 38.51
C GLU A 54 15.02 7.46 37.06
N ILE A 55 16.30 7.14 36.83
CA ILE A 55 16.88 7.04 35.48
C ILE A 55 16.22 5.87 34.75
N PRO A 56 15.55 6.09 33.59
CA PRO A 56 14.95 5.03 32.81
C PRO A 56 15.98 4.00 32.35
N LYS A 57 15.58 2.73 32.29
CA LYS A 57 16.40 1.66 31.72
C LYS A 57 16.12 1.56 30.22
N GLY A 58 17.18 1.64 29.40
CA GLY A 58 17.08 1.54 27.94
C GLY A 58 17.24 2.87 27.23
N ILE A 59 16.72 2.95 26.01
CA ILE A 59 16.86 4.14 25.15
C ILE A 59 15.99 5.26 25.70
N TRP A 60 16.58 6.43 25.95
CA TRP A 60 15.86 7.63 26.37
C TRP A 60 16.10 8.77 25.38
N ARG A 61 15.01 9.41 24.95
CA ARG A 61 15.05 10.59 24.07
C ARG A 61 14.45 11.79 24.78
N CYS A 62 15.09 12.94 24.64
CA CYS A 62 14.63 14.18 25.23
C CYS A 62 13.32 14.66 24.57
N PRO A 63 12.53 15.52 25.25
CA PRO A 63 11.27 16.03 24.70
C PRO A 63 11.40 16.70 23.32
N LYS A 64 12.57 17.30 23.01
CA LYS A 64 12.82 17.88 21.68
C LYS A 64 12.94 16.79 20.61
N CYS A 65 13.71 15.73 20.86
CA CYS A 65 13.86 14.61 19.94
C CYS A 65 12.55 13.83 19.78
N VAL A 66 11.81 13.60 20.88
CA VAL A 66 10.49 12.99 20.83
C VAL A 66 9.52 13.85 20.02
N MET A 67 9.48 15.16 20.26
CA MET A 67 8.63 16.07 19.50
C MET A 67 9.05 16.17 18.03
N ALA A 68 10.35 16.10 17.72
CA ALA A 68 10.83 16.06 16.35
C ALA A 68 10.39 14.78 15.63
N GLU A 69 10.42 13.63 16.31
CA GLU A 69 9.92 12.36 15.78
C GLU A 69 8.39 12.37 15.63
N CYS A 70 7.65 12.93 16.59
CA CYS A 70 6.19 13.07 16.51
C CYS A 70 5.73 14.11 15.48
N LYS A 71 6.58 15.09 15.14
CA LYS A 71 6.34 16.08 14.07
C LYS A 71 6.78 15.60 12.70
N ARG A 72 7.59 14.53 12.66
CA ARG A 72 7.82 13.81 11.42
C ARG A 72 6.43 13.35 10.98
N PRO A 73 5.97 13.68 9.76
CA PRO A 73 4.79 13.02 9.26
C PRO A 73 5.04 11.53 9.45
N PRO A 74 4.05 10.74 9.91
CA PRO A 74 4.18 9.29 9.84
C PRO A 74 4.68 9.01 8.43
N GLU A 75 5.82 8.33 8.29
CA GLU A 75 6.18 7.79 6.98
C GLU A 75 4.93 7.08 6.51
N ALA A 76 4.33 7.60 5.44
CA ALA A 76 3.04 7.12 4.98
C ALA A 76 3.27 5.66 4.62
N PHE A 77 2.82 4.76 5.50
CA PHE A 77 2.96 3.34 5.28
C PHE A 77 2.05 3.01 4.10
N GLY A 78 2.64 2.80 2.92
CA GLY A 78 1.88 2.71 1.67
C GLY A 78 2.73 2.91 0.42
N PHE A 79 2.06 2.99 -0.72
CA PHE A 79 2.69 3.21 -2.02
C PHE A 79 3.10 4.68 -2.17
N GLU A 80 4.37 4.93 -2.53
CA GLU A 80 4.83 6.28 -2.83
C GLU A 80 4.13 6.80 -4.10
N GLN A 81 3.61 8.03 -4.04
CA GLN A 81 3.00 8.65 -5.21
C GLN A 81 4.10 8.99 -6.22
N ALA A 82 3.96 8.47 -7.43
CA ALA A 82 4.87 8.78 -8.52
C ALA A 82 4.89 10.30 -8.78
N THR A 83 6.08 10.86 -8.95
CA THR A 83 6.27 12.29 -9.26
C THR A 83 6.06 12.62 -10.74
N ARG A 84 5.94 11.59 -11.58
CA ARG A 84 5.84 11.70 -13.04
C ARG A 84 4.39 11.59 -13.48
N GLU A 85 3.97 12.52 -14.32
CA GLU A 85 2.69 12.45 -15.03
C GLU A 85 2.88 11.73 -16.36
N TYR A 86 1.91 10.89 -16.72
CA TYR A 86 1.91 10.16 -17.98
C TYR A 86 0.62 10.38 -18.75
N THR A 87 0.73 10.38 -20.07
CA THR A 87 -0.43 10.05 -20.92
C THR A 87 -0.60 8.54 -20.97
N LEU A 88 -1.81 8.07 -21.29
CA LEU A 88 -2.08 6.64 -21.45
C LEU A 88 -1.15 5.98 -22.49
N GLN A 89 -0.82 6.70 -23.57
CA GLN A 89 0.10 6.21 -24.59
C GLN A 89 1.53 6.08 -24.05
N SER A 90 2.07 7.13 -23.44
CA SER A 90 3.43 7.11 -22.89
C SER A 90 3.59 6.10 -21.75
N PHE A 91 2.53 5.87 -20.97
CA PHE A 91 2.52 4.84 -19.94
C PHE A 91 2.58 3.44 -20.55
N GLY A 92 1.79 3.18 -21.61
CA GLY A 92 1.84 1.90 -22.34
C GLY A 92 3.21 1.63 -22.96
N GLU A 93 3.82 2.63 -23.59
CA GLU A 93 5.18 2.51 -24.14
C GLU A 93 6.22 2.18 -23.06
N MET A 94 6.10 2.78 -21.88
CA MET A 94 6.96 2.49 -20.73
C MET A 94 6.72 1.08 -20.17
N ALA A 95 5.46 0.68 -20.00
CA ALA A 95 5.06 -0.62 -19.47
C ALA A 95 5.54 -1.77 -20.39
N ASP A 96 5.34 -1.62 -21.70
CA ASP A 96 5.76 -2.59 -22.70
C ASP A 96 7.29 -2.72 -22.74
N ALA A 97 8.01 -1.60 -22.72
CA ALA A 97 9.47 -1.60 -22.70
C ALA A 97 10.01 -2.27 -21.44
N PHE A 98 9.46 -1.93 -20.27
CA PHE A 98 9.85 -2.53 -19.00
C PHE A 98 9.65 -4.05 -19.01
N LYS A 99 8.48 -4.54 -19.44
CA LYS A 99 8.20 -5.98 -19.50
C LYS A 99 9.11 -6.70 -20.50
N ALA A 100 9.30 -6.12 -21.68
CA ALA A 100 10.14 -6.72 -22.71
C ALA A 100 11.61 -6.82 -22.29
N ASP A 101 12.14 -5.78 -21.64
CA ASP A 101 13.51 -5.75 -21.14
C ASP A 101 13.69 -6.71 -19.96
N TYR A 102 12.72 -6.77 -19.05
CA TYR A 102 12.78 -7.63 -17.86
C TYR A 102 12.80 -9.13 -18.22
N PHE A 103 11.93 -9.56 -19.15
CA PHE A 103 11.83 -10.97 -19.54
C PHE A 103 12.69 -11.31 -20.77
N ASN A 104 13.34 -10.33 -21.40
CA ASN A 104 14.07 -10.47 -22.67
C ASN A 104 13.24 -11.16 -23.78
N MET A 105 11.93 -10.86 -23.83
CA MET A 105 10.96 -11.45 -24.73
C MET A 105 9.94 -10.41 -25.17
N PRO A 106 9.32 -10.54 -26.36
CA PRO A 106 8.15 -9.73 -26.70
C PRO A 106 7.05 -9.89 -25.65
N VAL A 107 6.38 -8.79 -25.26
CA VAL A 107 5.45 -8.73 -24.12
C VAL A 107 4.36 -9.82 -24.16
N HIS A 108 3.76 -10.04 -25.33
CA HIS A 108 2.70 -11.03 -25.57
C HIS A 108 3.19 -12.49 -25.60
N MET A 109 4.50 -12.73 -25.63
CA MET A 109 5.11 -14.06 -25.61
C MET A 109 5.46 -14.53 -24.21
N VAL A 110 5.39 -13.64 -23.21
CA VAL A 110 5.69 -13.98 -21.81
C VAL A 110 4.48 -14.75 -21.23
N PRO A 111 4.64 -16.03 -20.82
CA PRO A 111 3.53 -16.81 -20.27
C PRO A 111 3.05 -16.25 -18.93
N THR A 112 1.73 -16.30 -18.68
CA THR A 112 1.15 -15.74 -17.45
C THR A 112 1.68 -16.41 -16.17
N GLU A 113 2.00 -17.71 -16.26
CA GLU A 113 2.57 -18.51 -15.17
C GLU A 113 4.00 -18.08 -14.83
N LEU A 114 4.75 -17.61 -15.85
CA LEU A 114 6.11 -17.11 -15.64
C LEU A 114 6.07 -15.79 -14.86
N VAL A 115 5.22 -14.85 -15.29
CA VAL A 115 5.05 -13.57 -14.59
C VAL A 115 4.54 -13.79 -13.17
N GLU A 116 3.57 -14.69 -12.96
CA GLU A 116 3.04 -15.00 -11.63
C GLU A 116 4.09 -15.58 -10.69
N LYS A 117 4.89 -16.54 -11.17
CA LYS A 117 6.01 -17.11 -10.41
C LYS A 117 7.01 -16.03 -10.04
N GLU A 118 7.33 -15.15 -10.98
CA GLU A 118 8.32 -14.11 -10.80
C GLU A 118 7.85 -13.00 -9.87
N PHE A 119 6.59 -12.58 -9.99
CA PHE A 119 5.94 -11.64 -9.08
C PHE A 119 6.07 -12.11 -7.62
N TRP A 120 5.71 -13.36 -7.33
CA TRP A 120 5.83 -13.89 -5.98
C TRP A 120 7.27 -14.17 -5.54
N ARG A 121 8.22 -14.33 -6.47
CA ARG A 121 9.65 -14.37 -6.14
C ARG A 121 10.11 -12.98 -5.68
N LEU A 122 9.75 -11.94 -6.43
CA LEU A 122 10.10 -10.55 -6.13
C LEU A 122 9.53 -10.09 -4.78
N VAL A 123 8.25 -10.37 -4.50
CA VAL A 123 7.62 -10.01 -3.22
C VAL A 123 8.31 -10.66 -2.01
N ASN A 124 8.93 -11.83 -2.19
CA ASN A 124 9.65 -12.52 -1.12
C ASN A 124 11.17 -12.23 -1.10
N SER A 125 11.69 -11.51 -2.10
CA SER A 125 13.11 -11.20 -2.22
C SER A 125 13.45 -9.96 -1.40
N ILE A 126 14.59 -10.00 -0.70
CA ILE A 126 15.18 -8.84 -0.01
C ILE A 126 16.42 -8.32 -0.73
N GLU A 127 16.86 -9.00 -1.79
CA GLU A 127 18.10 -8.69 -2.50
C GLU A 127 17.86 -7.85 -3.76
N GLU A 128 16.63 -7.87 -4.29
CA GLU A 128 16.26 -7.23 -5.54
C GLU A 128 15.12 -6.25 -5.31
N ASP A 129 15.38 -4.97 -5.56
CA ASP A 129 14.37 -3.93 -5.50
C ASP A 129 13.84 -3.67 -6.91
N VAL A 130 12.56 -4.00 -7.14
CA VAL A 130 11.84 -3.71 -8.39
C VAL A 130 10.76 -2.68 -8.10
N THR A 131 10.84 -1.53 -8.77
CA THR A 131 9.83 -0.47 -8.68
C THR A 131 8.95 -0.49 -9.91
N VAL A 132 7.64 -0.41 -9.69
CA VAL A 132 6.62 -0.32 -10.74
C VAL A 132 5.67 0.84 -10.44
N GLU A 133 5.00 1.34 -11.47
CA GLU A 133 4.04 2.42 -11.37
C GLU A 133 2.62 1.87 -11.60
N TYR A 134 1.62 2.42 -10.89
CA TYR A 134 0.24 1.98 -11.04
C TYR A 134 -0.72 3.18 -11.04
N GLY A 135 -1.46 3.36 -12.14
CA GLY A 135 -2.48 4.39 -12.25
C GLY A 135 -3.79 3.95 -11.59
N ALA A 136 -3.83 3.92 -10.25
CA ALA A 136 -5.01 3.58 -9.47
C ALA A 136 -5.87 4.81 -9.14
N ASP A 137 -7.10 4.56 -8.70
CA ASP A 137 -8.03 5.55 -8.13
C ASP A 137 -8.37 6.74 -9.06
N ILE A 138 -8.33 6.50 -10.37
CA ILE A 138 -8.66 7.52 -11.37
C ILE A 138 -10.19 7.65 -11.47
N HIS A 139 -10.74 8.78 -11.03
CA HIS A 139 -12.18 9.00 -11.04
C HIS A 139 -12.72 9.23 -12.46
N SER A 140 -13.71 8.43 -12.85
CA SER A 140 -14.40 8.59 -14.15
C SER A 140 -15.14 9.92 -14.30
N LYS A 141 -15.42 10.64 -13.20
CA LYS A 141 -16.00 11.99 -13.25
C LYS A 141 -15.04 13.02 -13.86
N GLU A 142 -13.74 12.84 -13.65
CA GLU A 142 -12.70 13.75 -14.12
C GLU A 142 -12.22 13.37 -15.52
N PHE A 143 -12.00 12.07 -15.75
CA PHE A 143 -11.39 11.57 -16.98
C PHE A 143 -12.36 10.91 -17.97
N GLY A 144 -13.64 10.79 -17.60
CA GLY A 144 -14.64 10.02 -18.34
C GLY A 144 -14.63 8.53 -17.98
N SER A 145 -15.69 7.81 -18.33
CA SER A 145 -15.73 6.35 -18.21
C SER A 145 -15.13 5.70 -19.46
N GLY A 146 -14.59 4.49 -19.32
CA GLY A 146 -14.24 3.65 -20.47
C GLY A 146 -15.47 3.14 -21.24
N PHE A 147 -16.65 3.17 -20.64
CA PHE A 147 -17.92 2.85 -21.30
C PHE A 147 -18.56 4.10 -21.92
N PRO A 148 -19.36 3.97 -22.99
CA PRO A 148 -20.18 5.06 -23.48
C PRO A 148 -21.25 5.45 -22.44
N VAL A 149 -21.48 6.74 -22.27
CA VAL A 149 -22.45 7.30 -21.31
C VAL A 149 -23.32 8.36 -22.00
N ARG A 150 -24.62 8.39 -21.66
CA ARG A 150 -25.60 9.38 -22.15
C ARG A 150 -25.48 10.71 -21.38
N ASP A 151 -24.36 11.40 -21.50
CA ASP A 151 -24.12 12.67 -20.80
C ASP A 151 -24.28 13.91 -21.71
N GLY A 152 -24.57 13.70 -23.00
CA GLY A 152 -24.73 14.76 -24.00
C GLY A 152 -23.42 15.41 -24.45
N LYS A 153 -22.26 15.01 -23.92
CA LYS A 153 -20.95 15.57 -24.32
C LYS A 153 -20.47 15.01 -25.66
N ARG A 154 -20.84 13.77 -25.99
CA ARG A 154 -20.48 13.08 -27.23
C ARG A 154 -21.72 12.50 -27.89
N ARG A 155 -21.78 12.62 -29.23
CA ARG A 155 -22.79 11.92 -30.04
C ARG A 155 -22.39 10.46 -30.16
N LEU A 156 -23.20 9.56 -29.61
CA LEU A 156 -22.99 8.12 -29.67
C LEU A 156 -23.45 7.57 -31.02
N SER A 157 -22.73 6.56 -31.52
CA SER A 157 -23.19 5.71 -32.62
C SER A 157 -24.33 4.79 -32.15
N PRO A 158 -25.12 4.21 -33.09
CA PRO A 158 -26.20 3.29 -32.71
C PRO A 158 -25.75 2.09 -31.87
N GLU A 159 -24.53 1.60 -32.12
CA GLU A 159 -23.94 0.51 -31.34
C GLU A 159 -23.51 0.96 -29.94
N GLU A 160 -22.86 2.13 -29.83
CA GLU A 160 -22.52 2.71 -28.52
C GLU A 160 -23.76 3.03 -27.68
N GLU A 161 -24.88 3.36 -28.32
CA GLU A 161 -26.16 3.62 -27.66
C GLU A 161 -26.72 2.37 -26.97
N GLU A 162 -26.49 1.18 -27.54
CA GLU A 162 -26.83 -0.10 -26.92
C GLU A 162 -26.01 -0.34 -25.65
N TYR A 163 -24.68 -0.18 -25.74
CA TYR A 163 -23.78 -0.31 -24.59
C TYR A 163 -24.02 0.75 -23.51
N ALA A 164 -24.42 1.97 -23.90
CA ALA A 164 -24.75 3.03 -22.96
C ALA A 164 -26.02 2.75 -22.15
N GLY A 165 -26.95 1.97 -22.70
CA GLY A 165 -28.19 1.53 -22.04
C GLY A 165 -28.09 0.18 -21.32
N SER A 166 -26.98 -0.54 -21.47
CA SER A 166 -26.81 -1.88 -20.91
C SER A 166 -26.70 -1.85 -19.38
N GLY A 167 -27.34 -2.81 -18.70
CA GLY A 167 -27.20 -2.99 -17.25
C GLY A 167 -25.80 -3.46 -16.81
N TRP A 168 -24.99 -3.96 -17.75
CA TRP A 168 -23.58 -4.31 -17.54
C TRP A 168 -22.63 -3.13 -17.66
N ASN A 169 -23.12 -1.97 -18.11
CA ASN A 169 -22.37 -0.73 -18.05
C ASN A 169 -22.25 -0.31 -16.57
N LEU A 170 -21.02 -0.18 -16.08
CA LEU A 170 -20.77 0.10 -14.66
C LEU A 170 -21.29 1.46 -14.20
N ASN A 171 -21.60 2.38 -15.14
CA ASN A 171 -22.27 3.65 -14.83
C ASN A 171 -23.78 3.47 -14.61
N VAL A 172 -24.36 2.37 -15.10
CA VAL A 172 -25.81 2.06 -15.02
C VAL A 172 -26.10 1.10 -13.88
N MET A 173 -25.20 0.16 -13.58
CA MET A 173 -25.40 -0.87 -12.56
C MET A 173 -25.86 -0.30 -11.19
N PRO A 174 -25.29 0.80 -10.65
CA PRO A 174 -25.70 1.35 -9.36
C PRO A 174 -27.13 1.89 -9.33
N VAL A 175 -27.71 2.25 -10.48
CA VAL A 175 -29.05 2.84 -10.61
C VAL A 175 -30.13 1.84 -11.06
N LEU A 176 -29.77 0.57 -11.25
CA LEU A 176 -30.75 -0.49 -11.52
C LEU A 176 -31.70 -0.67 -10.32
N GLN A 177 -32.97 -1.01 -10.57
CA GLN A 177 -34.00 -1.11 -9.52
C GLN A 177 -33.67 -2.10 -8.39
N GLN A 178 -32.83 -3.09 -8.66
CA GLN A 178 -32.40 -4.09 -7.66
C GLN A 178 -31.19 -3.61 -6.84
N SER A 179 -30.53 -2.52 -7.24
CA SER A 179 -29.41 -1.94 -6.49
C SER A 179 -29.94 -1.09 -5.34
N VAL A 180 -29.44 -1.33 -4.13
CA VAL A 180 -29.75 -0.47 -2.96
C VAL A 180 -29.33 0.98 -3.22
N LEU A 181 -28.28 1.19 -4.02
CA LEU A 181 -27.73 2.51 -4.34
C LEU A 181 -28.69 3.36 -5.18
N CYS A 182 -29.69 2.76 -5.85
CA CYS A 182 -30.67 3.51 -6.65
C CYS A 182 -31.59 4.39 -5.79
N HIS A 183 -31.74 4.08 -4.50
CA HIS A 183 -32.55 4.82 -3.54
C HIS A 183 -31.77 5.88 -2.74
N ILE A 184 -30.45 5.89 -2.88
CA ILE A 184 -29.59 6.89 -2.25
C ILE A 184 -29.44 8.05 -3.23
N ASN A 185 -29.59 9.31 -2.78
CA ASN A 185 -29.47 10.48 -3.67
C ASN A 185 -28.07 11.11 -3.68
N ALA A 186 -27.12 10.58 -2.91
CA ALA A 186 -25.73 11.04 -2.88
C ALA A 186 -24.86 10.27 -3.88
N ASP A 187 -23.94 10.95 -4.57
CA ASP A 187 -22.87 10.31 -5.35
C ASP A 187 -21.81 9.78 -4.37
N ILE A 188 -21.63 8.46 -4.34
CA ILE A 188 -20.62 7.80 -3.52
C ILE A 188 -19.49 7.37 -4.47
N SER A 189 -18.30 7.96 -4.30
CA SER A 189 -17.13 7.63 -5.12
C SER A 189 -16.78 6.15 -4.96
N GLY A 190 -16.44 5.46 -6.05
CA GLY A 190 -16.08 4.04 -6.04
C GLY A 190 -17.28 3.08 -6.03
N MET A 191 -18.44 3.52 -5.54
CA MET A 191 -19.66 2.69 -5.49
C MET A 191 -20.69 3.07 -6.57
N LYS A 192 -20.89 4.36 -6.81
CA LYS A 192 -21.81 4.87 -7.85
C LYS A 192 -21.10 5.39 -9.08
N VAL A 193 -19.90 5.91 -8.88
CA VAL A 193 -19.05 6.45 -9.92
C VAL A 193 -17.87 5.50 -10.06
N PRO A 194 -17.72 4.81 -11.21
CA PRO A 194 -16.64 3.84 -11.42
C PRO A 194 -15.26 4.49 -11.29
N TRP A 195 -14.30 3.72 -10.78
CA TRP A 195 -12.87 4.05 -10.81
C TRP A 195 -12.19 3.36 -11.99
N LEU A 196 -11.15 3.98 -12.51
CA LEU A 196 -10.31 3.43 -13.56
C LEU A 196 -8.95 3.02 -13.00
N TYR A 197 -8.43 1.94 -13.54
CA TYR A 197 -7.13 1.39 -13.17
C TYR A 197 -6.29 1.18 -14.43
N VAL A 198 -5.11 1.78 -14.49
CA VAL A 198 -4.13 1.62 -15.57
C VAL A 198 -2.94 0.85 -15.01
N GLY A 199 -2.87 -0.43 -15.34
CA GLY A 199 -1.84 -1.36 -14.85
C GLY A 199 -0.64 -1.47 -15.79
N MET A 200 0.49 -1.84 -15.21
CA MET A 200 1.66 -2.40 -15.91
C MET A 200 2.04 -3.76 -15.30
N VAL A 201 2.96 -4.50 -15.91
CA VAL A 201 3.46 -5.75 -15.33
C VAL A 201 3.90 -5.58 -13.86
N PHE A 202 3.51 -6.52 -13.00
CA PHE A 202 3.74 -6.53 -11.55
C PHE A 202 3.04 -5.45 -10.72
N SER A 203 2.39 -4.44 -11.33
CA SER A 203 1.53 -3.54 -10.56
C SER A 203 0.41 -4.34 -9.89
N ALA A 204 0.18 -4.10 -8.59
CA ALA A 204 -0.58 -5.00 -7.74
C ALA A 204 -1.56 -4.26 -6.82
N PHE A 205 -2.55 -5.01 -6.33
CA PHE A 205 -3.44 -4.59 -5.27
C PHE A 205 -3.43 -5.65 -4.16
N CYS A 206 -3.25 -5.18 -2.93
CA CYS A 206 -3.10 -6.02 -1.76
C CYS A 206 -4.39 -6.73 -1.37
N TRP A 207 -4.31 -7.67 -0.41
CA TRP A 207 -5.51 -8.32 0.13
C TRP A 207 -6.43 -7.32 0.81
N HIS A 208 -7.67 -7.25 0.36
CA HIS A 208 -8.70 -6.42 0.97
C HIS A 208 -10.12 -6.94 0.71
N ILE A 209 -11.07 -6.29 1.37
CA ILE A 209 -12.51 -6.41 1.16
C ILE A 209 -13.05 -5.03 0.84
N GLU A 210 -14.19 -4.99 0.15
CA GLU A 210 -14.88 -3.73 -0.15
C GLU A 210 -15.47 -3.09 1.11
N ASP A 211 -15.62 -1.77 1.06
CA ASP A 211 -16.32 -0.99 2.09
C ASP A 211 -17.72 -1.55 2.33
N HIS A 212 -18.11 -1.61 3.61
CA HIS A 212 -19.39 -2.19 4.04
C HIS A 212 -19.63 -3.63 3.56
N TRP A 213 -18.58 -4.36 3.20
CA TRP A 213 -18.65 -5.71 2.64
C TRP A 213 -19.56 -5.78 1.42
N SER A 214 -19.57 -4.72 0.59
CA SER A 214 -20.34 -4.72 -0.65
C SER A 214 -19.78 -5.71 -1.67
N TYR A 215 -20.55 -5.94 -2.73
CA TYR A 215 -20.01 -6.51 -3.96
C TYR A 215 -19.09 -5.49 -4.63
N SER A 216 -18.07 -5.95 -5.36
CA SER A 216 -17.48 -5.18 -6.45
C SER A 216 -17.56 -5.92 -7.77
N ILE A 217 -17.54 -5.14 -8.85
CA ILE A 217 -17.49 -5.65 -10.21
C ILE A 217 -16.39 -4.92 -10.96
N ASN A 218 -15.54 -5.67 -11.65
CA ASN A 218 -14.43 -5.16 -12.43
C ASN A 218 -14.60 -5.58 -13.89
N TYR A 219 -14.35 -4.67 -14.82
CA TYR A 219 -14.35 -4.96 -16.25
C TYR A 219 -12.99 -4.57 -16.85
N LEU A 220 -12.34 -5.51 -17.54
CA LEU A 220 -11.08 -5.24 -18.20
C LEU A 220 -11.36 -4.79 -19.64
N HIS A 221 -11.26 -3.48 -19.88
CA HIS A 221 -11.59 -2.89 -21.19
C HIS A 221 -10.72 -3.42 -22.33
N TRP A 222 -9.41 -3.47 -22.13
CA TRP A 222 -8.39 -3.93 -23.08
C TRP A 222 -7.05 -4.12 -22.35
N GLY A 223 -6.06 -4.69 -23.03
CA GLY A 223 -4.73 -4.94 -22.49
C GLY A 223 -4.46 -6.40 -22.15
N GLU A 224 -3.34 -6.64 -21.46
CA GLU A 224 -2.95 -7.97 -20.99
C GLU A 224 -3.76 -8.41 -19.76
N PRO A 225 -3.78 -9.72 -19.42
CA PRO A 225 -4.65 -10.21 -18.36
C PRO A 225 -4.36 -9.62 -16.98
N LYS A 226 -5.40 -9.52 -16.15
CA LYS A 226 -5.28 -9.22 -14.71
C LYS A 226 -5.40 -10.51 -13.91
N THR A 227 -4.40 -10.82 -13.09
CA THR A 227 -4.42 -12.02 -12.24
C THR A 227 -5.11 -11.71 -10.92
N TRP A 228 -6.09 -12.52 -10.56
CA TRP A 228 -6.86 -12.38 -9.33
C TRP A 228 -6.68 -13.57 -8.42
N TYR A 229 -6.64 -13.31 -7.12
CA TYR A 229 -6.79 -14.27 -6.05
C TYR A 229 -8.02 -13.90 -5.23
N GLY A 230 -8.84 -14.90 -4.88
CA GLY A 230 -10.04 -14.72 -4.09
C GLY A 230 -10.10 -15.70 -2.94
N VAL A 231 -10.62 -15.23 -1.81
CA VAL A 231 -10.90 -16.04 -0.62
C VAL A 231 -12.39 -15.88 -0.30
N PRO A 232 -13.13 -16.99 -0.16
CA PRO A 232 -14.56 -16.94 0.08
C PRO A 232 -14.87 -16.33 1.45
N SER A 233 -16.04 -15.69 1.57
CA SER A 233 -16.43 -14.92 2.76
C SER A 233 -16.49 -15.74 4.05
N PHE A 234 -16.81 -17.03 3.98
CA PHE A 234 -16.79 -17.92 5.15
C PHE A 234 -15.39 -18.12 5.74
N ALA A 235 -14.34 -17.86 4.96
CA ALA A 235 -12.94 -17.98 5.37
C ALA A 235 -12.28 -16.63 5.68
N ALA A 236 -13.04 -15.53 5.65
CA ALA A 236 -12.51 -14.18 5.90
C ALA A 236 -11.84 -14.06 7.28
N GLU A 237 -12.52 -14.51 8.33
CA GLU A 237 -11.99 -14.47 9.70
C GLU A 237 -10.74 -15.32 9.86
N HIS A 238 -10.72 -16.50 9.23
CA HIS A 238 -9.55 -17.38 9.24
C HIS A 238 -8.35 -16.72 8.54
N LEU A 239 -8.56 -16.03 7.43
CA LEU A 239 -7.52 -15.26 6.76
C LEU A 239 -6.99 -14.13 7.65
N GLU A 240 -7.87 -13.38 8.32
CA GLU A 240 -7.47 -12.30 9.24
C GLU A 240 -6.63 -12.85 10.41
N GLU A 241 -7.01 -14.00 10.97
CA GLU A 241 -6.25 -14.69 12.02
C GLU A 241 -4.86 -15.13 11.54
N VAL A 242 -4.77 -15.70 10.34
CA VAL A 242 -3.50 -16.13 9.74
C VAL A 242 -2.61 -14.92 9.47
N MET A 243 -3.15 -13.83 8.93
CA MET A 243 -2.39 -12.59 8.72
C MET A 243 -1.85 -12.04 10.05
N LYS A 244 -2.70 -11.92 11.08
CA LYS A 244 -2.30 -11.46 12.42
C LYS A 244 -1.18 -12.32 13.01
N LYS A 245 -1.26 -13.63 12.83
CA LYS A 245 -0.26 -14.57 13.34
C LYS A 245 1.09 -14.46 12.63
N LEU A 246 1.09 -14.19 11.32
CA LEU A 246 2.30 -14.13 10.50
C LEU A 246 2.99 -12.77 10.56
N THR A 247 2.26 -11.69 10.86
CA THR A 247 2.82 -10.33 10.94
C THR A 247 2.46 -9.61 12.25
N PRO A 248 2.74 -10.20 13.43
CA PRO A 248 2.27 -9.67 14.72
C PRO A 248 2.83 -8.27 15.03
N GLU A 249 4.11 -8.03 14.73
CA GLU A 249 4.78 -6.74 14.97
C GLU A 249 4.11 -5.59 14.19
N LEU A 250 3.59 -5.88 12.99
CA LEU A 250 2.93 -4.90 12.13
C LEU A 250 1.51 -4.58 12.63
N PHE A 251 0.82 -5.55 13.24
CA PHE A 251 -0.49 -5.34 13.86
C PHE A 251 -0.43 -4.66 15.23
N GLU A 252 0.64 -4.89 16.00
CA GLU A 252 0.87 -4.20 17.27
C GLU A 252 1.12 -2.70 17.06
N SER A 253 1.76 -2.34 15.95
CA SER A 253 2.02 -0.95 15.57
C SER A 253 0.86 -0.28 14.85
N GLN A 254 0.07 -1.01 14.06
CA GLN A 254 -1.10 -0.51 13.34
C GLN A 254 -2.28 -1.50 13.44
N PRO A 255 -3.23 -1.29 14.37
CA PRO A 255 -4.41 -2.16 14.51
C PRO A 255 -5.28 -2.20 13.24
N ASP A 256 -5.27 -1.12 12.46
CA ASP A 256 -6.07 -0.95 11.23
C ASP A 256 -5.35 -1.44 9.95
N LEU A 257 -4.20 -2.10 10.07
CA LEU A 257 -3.38 -2.55 8.94
C LEU A 257 -4.14 -3.39 7.90
N LEU A 258 -5.09 -4.24 8.35
CA LEU A 258 -5.95 -5.03 7.45
C LEU A 258 -6.78 -4.17 6.50
N HIS A 259 -7.10 -2.94 6.92
CA HIS A 259 -7.92 -2.00 6.16
C HIS A 259 -7.07 -1.02 5.34
N GLN A 260 -5.76 -0.95 5.58
CA GLN A 260 -4.86 0.02 4.93
C GLN A 260 -4.31 -0.45 3.57
N LEU A 261 -4.79 -1.56 3.00
CA LEU A 261 -4.45 -1.99 1.61
C LEU A 261 -2.95 -2.19 1.33
N VAL A 262 -2.16 -2.55 2.34
CA VAL A 262 -0.68 -2.61 2.26
C VAL A 262 -0.09 -4.01 2.36
N THR A 263 -0.90 -5.02 2.68
CA THR A 263 -0.39 -6.37 2.95
C THR A 263 -0.55 -7.29 1.74
N LEU A 264 0.55 -7.53 1.01
CA LEU A 264 0.67 -8.63 0.07
C LEU A 264 1.15 -9.88 0.82
N MET A 265 0.34 -10.94 0.76
CA MET A 265 0.70 -12.25 1.32
C MET A 265 0.56 -13.31 0.25
N ASN A 266 1.58 -14.14 0.10
CA ASN A 266 1.60 -15.20 -0.90
C ASN A 266 0.43 -16.18 -0.67
N PRO A 267 -0.41 -16.45 -1.68
CA PRO A 267 -1.51 -17.41 -1.62
C PRO A 267 -1.11 -18.79 -1.09
N ASN A 268 0.10 -19.27 -1.43
CA ASN A 268 0.58 -20.56 -0.96
C ASN A 268 0.75 -20.60 0.57
N THR A 269 1.15 -19.47 1.17
CA THR A 269 1.27 -19.34 2.63
C THR A 269 -0.11 -19.41 3.29
N LEU A 270 -1.11 -18.74 2.72
CA LEU A 270 -2.50 -18.80 3.18
C LEU A 270 -3.06 -20.22 3.07
N MET A 271 -2.85 -20.88 1.93
CA MET A 271 -3.29 -22.26 1.69
C MET A 271 -2.61 -23.26 2.64
N ALA A 272 -1.32 -23.08 2.94
CA ALA A 272 -0.60 -23.92 3.90
C ALA A 272 -1.17 -23.81 5.34
N HIS A 273 -1.84 -22.70 5.65
CA HIS A 273 -2.56 -22.49 6.92
C HIS A 273 -4.05 -22.89 6.84
N GLY A 274 -4.49 -23.49 5.73
CA GLY A 274 -5.86 -23.98 5.56
C GLY A 274 -6.87 -22.92 5.09
N VAL A 275 -6.42 -21.76 4.61
CA VAL A 275 -7.29 -20.77 3.96
C VAL A 275 -7.55 -21.19 2.51
N PRO A 276 -8.80 -21.37 2.08
CA PRO A 276 -9.12 -21.67 0.69
C PRO A 276 -8.87 -20.44 -0.19
N VAL A 277 -7.98 -20.59 -1.18
CA VAL A 277 -7.70 -19.54 -2.17
C VAL A 277 -8.06 -20.06 -3.56
N VAL A 278 -8.80 -19.26 -4.33
CA VAL A 278 -9.07 -19.49 -5.75
C VAL A 278 -8.35 -18.44 -6.59
N ARG A 279 -8.14 -18.72 -7.88
CA ARG A 279 -7.49 -17.79 -8.79
C ARG A 279 -8.11 -17.76 -10.18
N THR A 280 -7.90 -16.67 -10.90
CA THR A 280 -8.24 -16.56 -12.33
C THR A 280 -7.36 -15.52 -13.04
N ASN A 281 -7.26 -15.63 -14.37
CA ASN A 281 -6.71 -14.60 -15.24
C ASN A 281 -7.88 -13.94 -15.98
N GLN A 282 -8.21 -12.71 -15.61
CA GLN A 282 -9.23 -11.92 -16.30
C GLN A 282 -8.62 -11.36 -17.58
N CYS A 283 -9.15 -11.76 -18.73
CA CYS A 283 -8.75 -11.28 -20.04
C CYS A 283 -9.60 -10.09 -20.49
N ALA A 284 -9.15 -9.39 -21.54
CA ALA A 284 -9.88 -8.25 -22.09
C ALA A 284 -11.31 -8.64 -22.50
N GLY A 285 -12.30 -7.83 -22.10
CA GLY A 285 -13.72 -8.07 -22.32
C GLY A 285 -14.40 -8.91 -21.23
N GLU A 286 -13.67 -9.36 -20.20
CA GLU A 286 -14.23 -10.18 -19.13
C GLU A 286 -14.56 -9.36 -17.87
N PHE A 287 -15.60 -9.81 -17.17
CA PHE A 287 -15.98 -9.29 -15.86
C PHE A 287 -15.47 -10.19 -14.73
N VAL A 288 -15.03 -9.58 -13.64
CA VAL A 288 -14.79 -10.25 -12.35
C VAL A 288 -15.75 -9.65 -11.32
N ILE A 289 -16.40 -10.51 -10.54
CA ILE A 289 -17.32 -10.11 -9.48
C ILE A 289 -16.76 -10.61 -8.15
N THR A 290 -16.58 -9.71 -7.19
CA THR A 290 -16.25 -10.06 -5.81
C THR A 290 -17.53 -10.08 -4.98
N PHE A 291 -17.66 -11.08 -4.12
CA PHE A 291 -18.82 -11.26 -3.27
C PHE A 291 -18.63 -10.54 -1.93
N PRO A 292 -19.71 -10.26 -1.18
CA PRO A 292 -19.65 -9.64 0.13
C PRO A 292 -18.65 -10.32 1.06
N ARG A 293 -17.74 -9.52 1.62
CA ARG A 293 -16.67 -9.97 2.54
C ARG A 293 -15.74 -11.02 1.93
N ALA A 294 -15.68 -11.14 0.59
CA ALA A 294 -14.69 -11.98 -0.07
C ALA A 294 -13.38 -11.21 -0.19
N TYR A 295 -12.35 -11.69 0.50
CA TYR A 295 -11.01 -11.13 0.39
C TYR A 295 -10.48 -11.36 -1.02
N HIS A 296 -9.85 -10.35 -1.59
CA HIS A 296 -9.25 -10.45 -2.91
C HIS A 296 -7.96 -9.64 -3.01
N SER A 297 -7.05 -10.12 -3.87
CA SER A 297 -5.78 -9.48 -4.22
C SER A 297 -5.40 -9.85 -5.65
N GLY A 298 -4.36 -9.23 -6.18
CA GLY A 298 -3.94 -9.55 -7.55
C GLY A 298 -2.85 -8.63 -8.08
N PHE A 299 -2.46 -8.91 -9.31
CA PHE A 299 -1.47 -8.13 -10.05
C PHE A 299 -1.74 -8.18 -11.56
N ASN A 300 -1.22 -7.19 -12.29
CA ASN A 300 -1.39 -7.08 -13.74
C ASN A 300 -0.27 -7.81 -14.48
N GLN A 301 -0.62 -8.52 -15.56
CA GLN A 301 0.34 -9.23 -16.41
C GLN A 301 1.12 -8.29 -17.33
N GLY A 302 0.57 -7.12 -17.64
CA GLY A 302 1.10 -6.11 -18.54
C GLY A 302 0.25 -4.85 -18.48
#